data_AF-A0A1X7A769-F1
#
_entry.id   AF-A0A1X7A769-F1
#
_cell.length_a   1.000
_cell.length_b   1.000
_cell.length_c   1.000
_cell.angle_alpha   90.00
_cell.angle_beta   90.00
_cell.angle_gamma   90.00
#
_symmetry.space_group_name_H-M   'P 1'
#
loop_
_entity.id
_entity.type
_entity.pdbx_description
1 polymer ?
#
loop_
_entity_poly.entity_id
_entity_poly.type
_entity_poly.pdbx_seq_one_letter_code
_entity_poly.pdbx_strand_id
1 'polypeptide(L)' 'MGRLIGLLIAVAAIIIILVYFGFLQVSPEGEQAIDDAADSVGEAVENTGEAIQGEAADGN' A
#
# COMPACT_ATOMS: atom_id res chain seq x y z
N MET A 1 -9.51 -14.67 -6.10
CA MET A 1 -9.17 -13.47 -5.32
C MET A 1 -8.72 -13.78 -3.88
N GLY A 2 -9.47 -14.53 -3.07
CA GLY A 2 -9.08 -14.80 -1.67
C GLY A 2 -7.70 -15.45 -1.47
N ARG A 3 -7.26 -16.33 -2.38
CA ARG A 3 -5.91 -16.91 -2.37
C ARG A 3 -4.80 -15.91 -2.68
N LEU A 4 -5.05 -14.94 -3.56
CA LEU A 4 -4.09 -13.89 -3.91
C LEU A 4 -3.93 -12.91 -2.75
N ILE A 5 -5.05 -12.49 -2.15
CA ILE A 5 -5.06 -11.62 -0.97
C ILE A 5 -4.37 -12.31 0.21
N GLY A 6 -4.68 -13.58 0.46
CA GLY A 6 -4.01 -14.35 1.51
C GLY A 6 -2.50 -14.49 1.28
N LEU A 7 -2.07 -14.66 0.02
CA LEU A 7 -0.65 -14.71 -0.34
C LEU A 7 0.05 -13.37 -0.12
N LEU A 8 -0.58 -12.25 -0.49
CA LEU A 8 -0.03 -10.91 -0.25
C LEU A 8 0.12 -10.63 1.25
N ILE A 9 -0.88 -10.97 2.05
CA ILE A 9 -0.83 -10.82 3.52
C ILE A 9 0.28 -11.70 4.12
N ALA A 10 0.42 -12.95 3.66
CA ALA A 10 1.47 -13.84 4.13
C ALA A 10 2.87 -13.29 3.81
N VAL A 11 3.07 -12.74 2.61
CA VAL A 11 4.34 -12.11 2.21
C VAL A 11 4.63 -10.88 3.08
N ALA A 12 3.65 -10.00 3.29
CA ALA A 12 3.81 -8.84 4.15
C ALA A 12 4.18 -9.24 5.59
N ALA A 13 3.52 -10.27 6.15
CA ALA A 13 3.83 -10.77 7.48
C ALA A 13 5.26 -11.31 7.59
N ILE A 14 5.74 -12.05 6.58
CA ILE A 14 7.13 -12.55 6.55
C ILE A 14 8.13 -11.38 6.53
N ILE A 15 7.88 -10.35 5.72
CA ILE A 15 8.75 -9.17 5.64
C ILE A 15 8.83 -8.47 7.01
N ILE A 16 7.69 -8.28 7.68
CA ILE A 16 7.64 -7.68 9.03
C ILE A 16 8.48 -8.49 10.03
N ILE A 17 8.37 -9.82 10.01
CA ILE A 17 9.15 -10.70 10.88
C ILE A 17 10.65 -10.54 10.59
N LEU A 18 11.06 -10.52 9.33
CA LEU A 18 12.47 -10.36 8.94
C LEU A 18 13.06 -9.01 9.36
N VAL A 19 12.27 -7.93 9.27
CA VAL A 19 12.67 -6.60 9.76
C VAL A 19 12.79 -6.60 11.29
N TYR A 20 11.84 -7.21 12.00
CA TYR A 20 11.86 -7.30 13.48
C TYR A 20 13.08 -8.04 14.03
N PHE A 21 13.49 -9.14 13.38
CA PHE A 21 14.70 -9.88 13.75
C PHE A 21 15.99 -9.22 13.26
N GLY A 22 15.91 -8.08 12.55
CA GLY A 22 17.07 -7.34 12.06
C GLY A 22 17.78 -7.98 10.86
N PHE A 23 17.14 -8.96 10.19
CA PHE A 23 17.66 -9.56 8.96
C PHE A 23 17.55 -8.61 7.76
N LEU A 24 16.58 -7.69 7.79
CA LEU A 24 16.37 -6.65 6.80
C LEU A 24 16.50 -5.28 7.47
N GLN A 25 17.48 -4.49 7.04
CA GLN A 25 17.56 -3.06 7.34
C GLN A 25 17.13 -2.30 6.09
N VAL A 26 16.18 -1.39 6.25
CA VAL A 26 15.81 -0.47 5.19
C VAL A 26 16.94 0.56 5.09
N SER A 27 17.53 0.73 3.90
CA SER A 27 18.53 1.77 3.69
C SER A 27 17.85 3.15 3.56
N PRO A 28 18.59 4.26 3.70
CA PRO A 28 18.02 5.60 3.51
C PRO A 28 17.32 5.77 2.15
N GLU A 29 17.85 5.14 1.10
CA GLU A 29 17.23 5.13 -0.24
C GLU A 29 15.95 4.29 -0.26
N GLY A 30 15.91 3.21 0.54
CA GLY A 30 14.73 2.37 0.70
C GLY A 30 13.61 3.07 1.46
N GLU A 31 13.93 3.88 2.48
CA GLU A 31 12.95 4.70 3.21
C GLU A 31 12.33 5.73 2.28
N GLN A 32 13.16 6.40 1.47
CA GLN A 32 12.70 7.39 0.50
C GLN A 32 11.80 6.76 -0.58
N ALA A 33 12.16 5.57 -1.08
CA ALA A 33 11.32 4.83 -2.02
C ALA A 33 9.98 4.37 -1.42
N ILE A 34 9.95 4.10 -0.11
CA ILE A 34 8.71 3.76 0.61
C ILE A 34 7.82 4.99 0.76
N ASP A 35 8.39 6.15 1.11
CA ASP A 35 7.64 7.42 1.19
C ASP A 35 7.06 7.81 -0.18
N ASP A 36 7.86 7.76 -1.26
CA ASP A 36 7.39 8.06 -2.62
C ASP A 36 6.25 7.11 -3.07
N ALA A 37 6.36 5.83 -2.69
CA ALA A 37 5.32 4.83 -2.97
C ALA A 37 4.06 5.09 -2.13
N ALA A 38 4.20 5.50 -0.87
CA ALA A 38 3.08 5.84 -0.01
C ALA A 38 2.31 7.05 -0.53
N ASP A 39 3.02 8.09 -0.99
CA ASP A 39 2.43 9.28 -1.60
C ASP A 39 1.66 8.93 -2.88
N SER A 40 2.28 8.13 -3.75
CA SER A 40 1.64 7.67 -5.00
C SER A 40 0.36 6.86 -4.73
N VAL A 41 0.38 6.00 -3.71
CA VAL A 41 -0.80 5.22 -3.30
C VAL A 41 -1.86 6.13 -2.68
N GLY A 42 -1.46 7.12 -1.87
CA GLY A 42 -2.35 8.12 -1.29
C GLY A 42 -3.11 8.90 -2.37
N GLU A 43 -2.40 9.42 -3.36
CA GLU A 43 -2.98 10.15 -4.49
C GLU A 43 -3.91 9.26 -5.33
N ALA A 44 -3.56 7.99 -5.55
CA ALA A 44 -4.42 7.04 -6.25
C ALA A 44 -5.72 6.75 -5.47
N VAL A 45 -5.63 6.64 -4.15
CA VAL A 45 -6.79 6.43 -3.27
C VAL A 45 -7.68 7.67 -3.24
N GLU A 46 -7.10 8.88 -3.16
CA GLU A 46 -7.85 10.15 -3.17
C GLU A 46 -8.59 10.34 -4.49
N ASN A 47 -7.91 10.18 -5.63
CA ASN A 47 -8.52 10.24 -6.97
C ASN A 47 -9.65 9.21 -7.14
N THR A 48 -9.44 7.99 -6.66
CA THR A 48 -10.47 6.94 -6.71
C THR A 48 -11.65 7.31 -5.80
N GLY A 49 -11.39 7.88 -4.63
CA GLY A 49 -12.40 8.34 -3.68
C GLY A 49 -13.22 9.51 -4.22
N GLU A 50 -12.61 10.46 -4.92
CA GLU A 50 -13.29 11.55 -5.61
C GLU A 50 -14.16 11.04 -6.77
N ALA A 51 -13.64 10.13 -7.59
CA ALA A 51 -14.40 9.53 -8.69
C ALA A 51 -15.66 8.80 -8.18
N ILE A 52 -15.53 8.03 -7.11
CA ILE A 52 -16.67 7.33 -6.48
C ILE A 52 -17.68 8.32 -5.87
N GLN A 53 -17.21 9.40 -5.24
CA GLN A 53 -18.09 10.41 -4.64
C GLN A 53 -18.79 11.27 -5.70
N GLY A 54 -18.09 11.65 -6.77
CA GLY A 54 -18.66 12.40 -7.90
C GLY A 54 -19.72 11.58 -8.64
N GLU A 55 -19.48 10.29 -8.87
CA GLU A 55 -20.45 9.40 -9.50
C GLU A 55 -21.65 9.09 -8.57
N ALA A 56 -21.45 9.13 -7.25
CA ALA A 56 -22.54 9.08 -6.28
C ALA A 56 -23.34 10.40 -6.19
N ALA A 57 -22.76 11.54 -6.58
CA ALA A 57 -23.41 12.85 -6.54
C ALA A 57 -24.16 13.20 -7.84
N ASP A 58 -23.69 12.72 -9.00
CA ASP A 58 -24.30 12.94 -10.32
C ASP A 58 -25.35 11.87 -10.71
N GLY A 59 -25.62 10.89 -9.84
CA GLY A 59 -26.68 9.90 -10.01
C GLY A 59 -28.06 10.43 -9.62
N ASN A 60 -28.64 11.34 -10.41
CA ASN A 60 -30.07 11.69 -10.41
C ASN A 60 -30.56 12.04 -11.83
#